data_AF-A0A934SSM7-F1
#
_entry.id   AF-A0A934SSM7-F1
#
_cell.length_a   1.000
_cell.length_b   1.000
_cell.length_c   1.000
_cell.angle_alpha   90.00
_cell.angle_beta   90.00
_cell.angle_gamma   90.00
#
_symmetry.space_group_name_H-M   'P 1'
#
loop_
_entity.id
_entity.type
_entity.pdbx_description
1 polymer ?
#
loop_
_entity_poly.entity_id
_entity_poly.type
_entity_poly.pdbx_seq_one_letter_code
_entity_poly.pdbx_strand_id
1 'polypeptide(L)'
;MIKTSLFADQEREAKLNQLGDALQVMEQHVDFAALAAEVDLAAPRPSRERGGRPPFPTELMVRVLLIQQLFDPALISRTAGSLLTFWLYGGMHG
;
A
#
# COMPACT_ATOMS: atom_id res chain seq x y z
N MET A 1 24.40 16.63 -0.75
CA MET A 1 25.38 15.53 -0.58
C MET A 1 24.62 14.22 -0.59
N ILE A 2 24.61 13.49 -1.71
CA ILE A 2 23.93 12.19 -1.78
C ILE A 2 24.84 11.18 -1.09
N LYS A 3 24.50 10.78 0.13
CA LYS A 3 25.12 9.63 0.79
C LYS A 3 24.42 8.37 0.31
N THR A 4 24.76 7.90 -0.89
CA THR A 4 24.43 6.51 -1.24
C THR A 4 25.36 5.66 -0.39
N SER A 5 24.83 5.03 0.66
CA SER A 5 25.56 4.04 1.45
C SER A 5 26.20 3.03 0.50
N LEU A 6 27.44 2.61 0.77
CA LEU A 6 28.11 1.53 0.00
C LEU A 6 27.26 0.25 0.00
N PHE A 7 26.37 0.11 0.99
CA PHE A 7 25.48 -1.03 1.20
C PHE A 7 24.01 -0.72 0.93
N ALA A 8 23.69 0.39 0.24
CA ALA A 8 22.30 0.82 0.03
C ALA A 8 21.40 -0.28 -0.58
N ASP A 9 21.94 -1.10 -1.49
CA ASP A 9 21.20 -2.21 -2.09
C ASP A 9 20.94 -3.34 -1.10
N GLN A 10 21.91 -3.67 -0.25
CA GLN A 10 21.77 -4.70 0.78
C GLN A 10 20.83 -4.25 1.90
N GLU A 11 20.90 -2.98 2.29
CA GLU A 11 19.96 -2.36 3.23
C GLU A 11 18.53 -2.37 2.67
N ARG A 12 18.37 -2.08 1.38
CA ARG A 12 17.07 -2.15 0.68
C ARG A 12 16.55 -3.59 0.64
N GLU A 13 17.38 -4.55 0.27
CA GLU A 13 17.01 -5.96 0.19
C GLU A 13 16.61 -6.52 1.56
N ALA A 14 17.41 -6.25 2.60
CA ALA A 14 17.09 -6.63 3.97
C ALA A 14 15.74 -6.04 4.43
N LYS A 15 15.47 -4.77 4.09
CA LYS A 15 14.18 -4.14 4.37
C LYS A 15 13.04 -4.81 3.61
N LEU A 16 13.22 -5.14 2.33
CA LEU A 16 12.20 -5.84 1.55
C LEU A 16 11.89 -7.23 2.11
N ASN A 17 12.92 -7.99 2.52
CA ASN A 17 12.75 -9.29 3.15
C ASN A 17 11.98 -9.18 4.46
N GLN A 18 12.34 -8.21 5.32
CA GLN A 18 11.61 -7.97 6.57
C GLN A 18 10.12 -7.66 6.35
N LEU A 19 9.80 -6.87 5.31
CA LEU A 19 8.41 -6.58 4.94
C LEU A 19 7.68 -7.83 4.41
N GLY A 20 8.37 -8.65 3.62
CA GLY A 20 7.85 -9.93 3.12
C GLY A 20 7.54 -10.92 4.24
N ASP A 21 8.48 -11.10 5.17
CA ASP A 21 8.32 -11.98 6.34
C ASP A 21 7.13 -11.55 7.21
N ALA A 22 6.98 -10.24 7.42
CA ALA A 22 5.84 -9.70 8.17
C ALA A 22 4.51 -9.99 7.48
N LEU A 23 4.41 -9.81 6.15
CA LEU A 23 3.21 -10.17 5.41
C LEU A 23 2.89 -11.66 5.52
N GLN A 24 3.90 -12.52 5.44
CA GLN A 24 3.71 -13.96 5.54
C GLN A 24 3.17 -14.38 6.91
N VAL A 25 3.64 -13.75 7.99
CA VAL A 25 3.08 -13.96 9.34
C VAL A 25 1.63 -13.45 9.40
N MET A 26 1.34 -12.28 8.81
CA MET A 26 -0.01 -11.73 8.81
C MET A 26 -1.02 -12.59 8.05
N GLU A 27 -0.61 -13.27 6.97
CA GLU A 27 -1.49 -14.20 6.23
C GLU A 27 -2.05 -15.33 7.09
N GLN A 28 -1.40 -15.65 8.23
CA GLN A 28 -1.90 -16.64 9.18
C GLN A 28 -3.08 -16.13 10.02
N HIS A 29 -3.28 -14.81 10.08
CA HIS A 29 -4.23 -14.16 10.97
C HIS A 29 -5.22 -13.24 10.25
N VAL A 30 -4.91 -12.84 9.02
CA VAL A 30 -5.69 -11.89 8.23
C VAL A 30 -6.08 -12.54 6.91
N ASP A 31 -7.39 -12.71 6.71
CA ASP A 31 -7.93 -13.00 5.39
C ASP A 31 -7.94 -11.70 4.56
N PHE A 32 -6.85 -11.49 3.81
CA PHE A 32 -6.69 -10.29 2.99
C PHE A 32 -7.74 -10.19 1.88
N ALA A 33 -8.21 -11.31 1.34
CA ALA A 33 -9.21 -11.32 0.27
C ALA A 33 -10.57 -10.89 0.80
N ALA A 34 -10.98 -11.44 1.96
CA ALA A 34 -12.22 -11.03 2.63
C ALA A 34 -12.15 -9.55 3.04
N LEU A 35 -11.02 -9.11 3.62
CA LEU A 35 -10.83 -7.71 3.99
C LEU A 35 -10.87 -6.78 2.76
N ALA A 36 -10.28 -7.19 1.65
CA ALA A 36 -10.33 -6.43 0.40
C ALA A 36 -11.75 -6.31 -0.15
N ALA A 37 -12.55 -7.36 -0.08
CA ALA A 37 -13.94 -7.34 -0.50
C ALA A 37 -14.77 -6.35 0.35
N GLU A 38 -14.61 -6.39 1.68
CA GLU A 38 -15.26 -5.43 2.59
C GLU A 38 -14.83 -3.99 2.30
N VAL A 39 -13.56 -3.77 1.98
CA VAL A 39 -13.03 -2.46 1.60
C VAL A 39 -13.63 -1.96 0.28
N ASP A 40 -13.74 -2.83 -0.74
CA ASP A 40 -14.38 -2.49 -2.01
C ASP A 40 -15.87 -2.16 -1.85
N LEU A 41 -16.56 -2.80 -0.90
CA LEU A 41 -17.95 -2.47 -0.55
C LEU A 41 -18.07 -1.14 0.20
N ALA A 42 -17.19 -0.91 1.18
CA ALA A 42 -17.23 0.28 2.03
C ALA A 42 -16.81 1.55 1.28
N ALA A 43 -15.91 1.43 0.30
CA ALA A 43 -15.48 2.54 -0.54
C ALA A 43 -15.29 2.07 -2.01
N PRO A 44 -16.40 2.03 -2.76
CA PRO A 44 -16.40 1.64 -4.16
C PRO A 44 -15.53 2.57 -5.00
N ARG A 45 -14.71 1.97 -5.86
CA ARG A 45 -13.80 2.70 -6.73
C ARG A 45 -14.53 3.35 -7.92
N PRO A 46 -14.12 4.54 -8.36
CA PRO A 46 -14.69 5.19 -9.54
C PRO A 46 -14.53 4.34 -10.82
N SER A 47 -15.48 4.48 -11.74
CA SER A 47 -15.56 3.66 -12.95
C SER A 47 -14.31 3.81 -13.85
N ARG A 48 -13.97 2.73 -14.58
CA ARG A 48 -12.86 2.68 -15.56
C ARG A 48 -13.13 3.53 -16.83
N GLU A 49 -14.26 4.21 -16.89
CA GLU A 49 -14.76 4.91 -18.08
C GLU A 49 -13.84 6.05 -18.55
N ARG A 50 -12.97 6.56 -17.66
CA ARG A 50 -12.07 7.69 -17.99
C ARG A 50 -10.74 7.28 -18.63
N GLY A 51 -10.50 6.00 -18.88
CA GLY A 51 -9.23 5.51 -19.44
C GLY A 51 -8.03 5.71 -18.50
N GLY A 52 -6.91 5.02 -18.77
CA GLY A 52 -5.69 5.09 -17.96
C GLY A 52 -5.21 3.72 -17.45
N ARG A 53 -4.12 3.73 -16.67
CA ARG A 53 -3.59 2.50 -16.05
C ARG A 53 -4.64 1.94 -15.09
N PRO A 54 -5.00 0.65 -15.22
CA PRO A 54 -5.90 0.02 -14.27
C PRO A 54 -5.39 0.19 -12.83
N PRO A 55 -6.27 0.53 -11.87
CA PRO A 55 -5.86 0.64 -10.48
C PRO A 55 -5.38 -0.72 -9.96
N PHE A 56 -4.39 -0.72 -9.07
CA PHE A 56 -3.89 -1.94 -8.44
C PHE A 56 -5.02 -2.68 -7.68
N PRO A 57 -4.98 -4.02 -7.57
CA PRO A 57 -5.97 -4.77 -6.79
C PRO A 57 -6.14 -4.24 -5.36
N THR A 58 -7.36 -4.28 -4.81
CA THR A 58 -7.65 -3.80 -3.45
C THR A 58 -6.87 -4.54 -2.39
N GLU A 59 -6.75 -5.86 -2.54
CA GLU A 59 -5.93 -6.69 -1.66
C GLU A 59 -4.47 -6.20 -1.57
N LEU A 60 -3.87 -5.83 -2.69
CA LEU A 60 -2.49 -5.32 -2.72
C LEU A 60 -2.38 -3.99 -1.95
N MET A 61 -3.37 -3.10 -2.12
CA MET A 61 -3.42 -1.84 -1.38
C MET A 61 -3.59 -2.07 0.12
N VAL A 62 -4.46 -3.00 0.52
CA VAL A 62 -4.68 -3.37 1.93
C VAL A 62 -3.39 -3.89 2.55
N ARG A 63 -2.66 -4.80 1.87
CA ARG A 63 -1.36 -5.31 2.33
C ARG A 63 -0.34 -4.17 2.54
N VAL A 64 -0.26 -3.25 1.57
CA VAL A 64 0.63 -2.09 1.63
C VAL A 64 0.26 -1.11 2.76
N LEU A 65 -1.03 -0.86 2.99
CA LEU A 65 -1.49 -0.01 4.07
C LEU A 65 -1.16 -0.61 5.44
N LEU A 66 -1.38 -1.90 5.62
CA LEU A 66 -1.08 -2.58 6.87
C LEU A 66 0.42 -2.60 7.18
N ILE A 67 1.27 -2.86 6.18
CA ILE A 67 2.72 -2.72 6.34
C ILE A 67 3.10 -1.30 6.79
N GLN A 68 2.54 -0.27 6.14
CA GLN A 68 2.84 1.11 6.52
C GLN A 68 2.43 1.37 7.98
N GLN A 69 1.29 0.85 8.45
CA GLN A 69 0.84 1.05 9.84
C GLN A 69 1.80 0.44 10.84
N LEU A 70 2.32 -0.75 10.53
CA LEU A 70 3.17 -1.51 11.43
C LEU A 70 4.60 -0.97 11.49
N PHE A 71 5.15 -0.53 10.36
CA PHE A 71 6.58 -0.19 10.25
C PHE A 71 6.86 1.32 10.20
N ASP A 72 5.88 2.14 9.81
CA ASP A 72 6.03 3.60 9.76
C ASP A 72 4.68 4.31 10.00
N PRO A 73 4.18 4.33 11.25
CA PRO A 73 2.89 4.93 11.57
C PRO A 73 2.86 6.44 11.28
N ALA A 74 4.01 7.10 11.25
CA ALA A 74 4.14 8.51 10.89
C ALA A 74 4.01 8.74 9.37
N LEU A 75 4.33 7.74 8.54
CA LEU A 75 4.12 7.81 7.10
C LEU A 75 2.63 7.85 6.77
N ILE A 76 1.78 7.13 7.49
CA ILE A 76 0.32 7.18 7.32
C ILE A 76 -0.27 8.54 7.64
N SER A 77 0.15 9.24 8.70
CA SER A 77 -0.41 10.57 8.96
C SER A 77 -0.10 11.57 7.83
N ARG A 78 0.97 11.31 7.06
CA ARG A 78 1.39 12.12 5.90
C ARG A 78 0.83 11.62 4.56
N THR A 79 0.61 10.30 4.40
CA THR A 79 0.24 9.68 3.12
C THR A 79 -1.17 9.12 3.09
N ALA A 80 -1.82 8.84 4.22
CA ALA A 80 -3.22 8.38 4.24
C ALA A 80 -4.14 9.43 3.62
N GLY A 81 -3.86 10.73 3.81
CA GLY A 81 -4.56 11.78 3.08
C GLY A 81 -4.39 11.68 1.57
N SER A 82 -3.21 11.33 1.06
CA SER A 82 -2.92 11.28 -0.38
C SER A 82 -3.35 9.98 -1.04
N LEU A 83 -3.04 8.82 -0.46
CA LEU A 83 -3.39 7.50 -1.00
C LEU A 83 -4.87 7.19 -0.85
N LEU A 84 -5.51 7.56 0.27
CA LEU A 84 -6.96 7.39 0.44
C LEU A 84 -7.72 8.37 -0.47
N THR A 85 -7.22 9.60 -0.69
CA THR A 85 -7.80 10.52 -1.69
C THR A 85 -7.56 10.02 -3.11
N PHE A 86 -6.40 9.46 -3.43
CA PHE A 86 -6.15 8.85 -4.73
C PHE A 86 -7.04 7.61 -4.97
N TRP A 87 -7.34 6.88 -3.90
CA TRP A 87 -8.20 5.70 -3.88
C TRP A 87 -9.70 6.03 -3.95
N LEU A 88 -10.15 7.11 -3.28
CA LEU A 88 -11.55 7.58 -3.29
C LEU A 88 -11.88 8.47 -4.50
N TYR A 89 -10.95 9.33 -4.94
CA TYR A 89 -11.19 10.33 -5.98
C TYR A 89 -10.49 10.07 -7.31
N GLY A 90 -9.72 8.98 -7.43
CA GLY A 90 -9.10 8.60 -8.70
C GLY A 90 -8.25 9.73 -9.29
N GLY A 91 -7.20 10.16 -8.58
CA GLY A 91 -6.13 11.02 -9.09
C GLY A 91 -6.57 12.18 -10.01
N MET A 92 -7.18 13.22 -9.46
CA MET A 92 -7.20 14.53 -10.11
C MET A 92 -6.11 15.41 -9.50
N HIS A 93 -4.95 15.49 -10.17
CA HIS A 93 -4.14 16.69 -10.31
C HIS A 93 -3.13 16.43 -11.44
N GLY A 94 -3.43 16.98 -12.61
CA GLY A 94 -2.42 17.27 -13.63
C GLY A 94 -1.73 18.59 -13.34
#